data_AF-A0A3A9JB82-F1
#
_entry.id   AF-A0A3A9JB82-F1
#
_cell.length_a   1.000
_cell.length_b   1.000
_cell.length_c   1.000
_cell.angle_alpha   90.00
_cell.angle_beta   90.00
_cell.angle_gamma   90.00
#
_symmetry.space_group_name_H-M   'P 1'
#
loop_
_entity.id
_entity.type
_entity.pdbx_description
1 polymer ?
#
loop_
_entity_poly.entity_id
_entity_poly.type
_entity_poly.pdbx_seq_one_letter_code
_entity_poly.pdbx_strand_id
1 'polypeptide(L)'
;MVDAGYAAANLRCPAPDGRLVTIDVTGAVVDEVDLARIVRRRLKVTGSTARPRSAAEGRYSGRAAHKVWSLLDHGECGPQSTTCRCWGRPRPRTV
;
A
#
# COMPACT_ATOMS: atom_id res chain seq x y z
N MET A 1 0.18 -5.61 12.79
CA MET A 1 0.81 -6.53 11.84
C MET A 1 -0.20 -6.78 10.73
N VAL A 2 0.10 -6.40 9.48
CA VAL A 2 -0.89 -6.34 8.38
C VAL A 2 -0.60 -7.35 7.27
N ASP A 3 0.65 -7.75 7.06
CA ASP A 3 1.02 -8.70 5.99
C ASP A 3 1.10 -10.14 6.48
N ALA A 4 2.14 -10.49 7.25
CA ALA A 4 2.45 -11.89 7.54
C ALA A 4 1.29 -12.63 8.22
N GLY A 5 0.71 -12.01 9.26
CA GLY A 5 -0.43 -12.58 10.00
C GLY A 5 -1.75 -12.64 9.21
N TYR A 6 -1.86 -11.93 8.08
CA TYR A 6 -3.07 -11.89 7.26
C TYR A 6 -2.92 -12.59 5.91
N ALA A 7 -1.78 -13.17 5.58
CA ALA A 7 -1.52 -13.74 4.25
C ALA A 7 -2.63 -14.69 3.77
N ALA A 8 -3.06 -15.63 4.63
CA ALA A 8 -4.14 -16.56 4.31
C ALA A 8 -5.50 -15.86 4.15
N ALA A 9 -5.80 -14.85 4.96
CA ALA A 9 -7.03 -14.07 4.85
C ALA A 9 -7.04 -13.19 3.59
N ASN A 10 -5.93 -12.53 3.29
CA ASN A 10 -5.74 -11.68 2.12
C ASN A 10 -5.86 -12.47 0.82
N LEU A 11 -5.41 -13.73 0.79
CA LEU A 11 -5.64 -14.63 -0.36
C LEU A 11 -7.09 -15.11 -0.49
N ARG A 12 -7.90 -14.97 0.58
CA ARG A 12 -9.32 -15.35 0.56
C ARG A 12 -10.24 -14.26 0.04
N CYS A 13 -9.87 -12.99 0.20
CA CYS A 13 -10.71 -11.82 -0.12
C CYS A 13 -10.97 -11.59 -1.62
N PRO A 14 -10.01 -11.74 -2.54
CA PRO A 14 -10.24 -11.41 -3.95
C PRO A 14 -11.26 -12.34 -4.60
N ALA A 15 -12.07 -11.76 -5.47
CA ALA A 15 -12.89 -12.52 -6.42
C ALA A 15 -12.00 -13.38 -7.36
N PRO A 16 -12.57 -14.37 -8.07
CA PRO A 16 -11.87 -15.01 -9.20
C PRO A 16 -11.30 -13.95 -10.15
N ASP A 17 -10.10 -14.18 -10.66
CA ASP A 17 -9.29 -13.25 -11.47
C ASP A 17 -8.87 -11.96 -10.75
N GLY A 18 -9.08 -11.90 -9.43
CA GLY A 18 -8.74 -10.77 -8.59
C GLY A 18 -7.23 -10.57 -8.42
N ARG A 19 -6.87 -9.38 -7.94
CA ARG A 19 -5.48 -8.99 -7.70
C ARG A 19 -5.26 -8.66 -6.23
N LEU A 20 -4.23 -9.25 -5.65
CA LEU A 20 -3.67 -8.85 -4.36
C LEU A 20 -2.39 -8.05 -4.61
N VAL A 21 -2.35 -6.80 -4.15
CA VAL A 21 -1.20 -5.89 -4.29
C VAL A 21 -0.61 -5.62 -2.92
N THR A 22 0.64 -6.04 -2.70
CA THR A 22 1.39 -5.80 -1.48
C THR A 22 2.28 -4.56 -1.65
N ILE A 23 2.18 -3.61 -0.71
CA ILE A 23 2.89 -2.30 -0.77
C ILE A 23 3.93 -2.10 0.32
N ASP A 24 3.89 -2.93 1.35
CA ASP A 24 4.84 -2.99 2.45
C ASP A 24 4.88 -4.44 2.96
N VAL A 25 5.87 -4.78 3.78
CA VAL A 25 5.84 -6.01 4.57
C VAL A 25 6.26 -5.65 5.99
N THR A 26 5.27 -5.43 6.84
CA THR A 26 5.50 -5.18 8.27
C THR A 26 5.29 -6.48 9.06
N GLY A 27 6.39 -7.19 9.40
CA GLY A 27 6.35 -8.42 10.19
C GLY A 27 7.38 -9.48 9.76
N ALA A 28 7.15 -10.73 10.16
CA ALA A 28 7.95 -11.90 9.80
C ALA A 28 7.71 -12.36 8.35
N VAL A 29 8.50 -13.34 7.90
CA VAL A 29 8.24 -14.09 6.66
C VAL A 29 6.98 -14.93 6.84
N VAL A 30 6.17 -15.08 5.79
CA VAL A 30 5.02 -15.98 5.80
C VAL A 30 5.54 -17.41 5.68
N ASP A 31 5.27 -18.26 6.67
CA ASP A 31 5.77 -19.64 6.68
C ASP A 31 5.03 -20.55 5.67
N GLU A 32 3.73 -20.32 5.42
CA GLU A 32 2.92 -21.13 4.49
C GLU A 32 1.96 -20.32 3.61
N VAL A 33 1.89 -20.67 2.33
CA VAL A 33 1.02 -20.05 1.31
C VAL A 33 0.28 -21.12 0.50
N ASP A 34 -1.05 -21.03 0.44
CA ASP A 34 -1.89 -21.89 -0.40
C ASP A 34 -1.84 -21.47 -1.87
N LEU A 35 -0.89 -22.04 -2.61
CA LEU A 35 -0.73 -21.82 -4.05
C LEU A 35 -1.88 -22.40 -4.88
N ALA A 36 -2.54 -23.46 -4.40
CA ALA A 36 -3.65 -24.07 -5.12
C ALA A 36 -4.83 -23.07 -5.25
N ARG A 37 -5.05 -22.24 -4.23
CA ARG A 37 -6.03 -21.16 -4.29
C ARG A 37 -5.69 -20.11 -5.34
N ILE A 38 -4.42 -19.72 -5.45
CA ILE A 38 -3.96 -18.74 -6.46
C ILE A 38 -4.27 -19.27 -7.87
N VAL A 39 -3.95 -20.53 -8.14
CA VAL A 39 -4.20 -21.15 -9.45
C VAL A 39 -5.69 -21.30 -9.73
N ARG A 40 -6.45 -21.91 -8.80
CA ARG A 40 -7.88 -22.19 -8.98
C ARG A 40 -8.72 -20.92 -9.17
N ARG A 41 -8.34 -19.83 -8.51
CA ARG A 41 -9.02 -18.53 -8.65
C ARG A 41 -8.32 -17.59 -9.63
N ARG A 42 -7.25 -18.02 -10.31
CA ARG A 42 -6.46 -17.21 -11.25
C ARG A 42 -6.03 -15.86 -10.66
N LEU A 43 -5.62 -15.88 -9.39
CA LEU A 43 -5.26 -14.67 -8.66
C LEU A 43 -3.94 -14.11 -9.17
N LYS A 44 -3.87 -12.78 -9.25
CA LYS A 44 -2.62 -12.05 -9.49
C LYS A 44 -2.09 -11.53 -8.17
N VAL A 45 -0.99 -12.10 -7.68
CA VAL A 45 -0.27 -11.60 -6.50
C VAL A 45 0.93 -10.81 -6.97
N THR A 46 1.02 -9.53 -6.58
CA THR A 46 2.08 -8.63 -7.02
C THR A 46 2.40 -7.61 -5.95
N GLY A 47 3.53 -6.90 -6.08
CA GLY A 47 3.90 -5.85 -5.15
C GLY A 47 5.04 -5.00 -5.69
N SER A 48 5.24 -3.86 -5.04
CA SER A 48 6.33 -2.94 -5.31
C SER A 48 6.59 -2.09 -4.08
N THR A 49 7.84 -1.70 -3.83
CA THR A 49 8.15 -0.70 -2.83
C THR A 49 7.92 0.71 -3.40
N ALA A 50 7.50 1.64 -2.55
CA ALA A 50 7.14 3.00 -3.01
C ALA A 50 8.34 3.81 -3.54
N ARG A 51 9.58 3.49 -3.14
CA ARG A 51 10.76 4.16 -3.68
C ARG A 51 11.08 3.63 -5.09
N PRO A 52 11.08 4.48 -6.13
CA PRO A 52 11.51 4.08 -7.45
C PRO A 52 13.01 3.80 -7.47
N ARG A 53 13.44 2.76 -8.21
CA ARG A 53 14.85 2.41 -8.39
C ARG A 53 15.42 2.93 -9.71
N SER A 54 14.56 3.44 -10.60
CA SER A 54 14.92 4.02 -11.89
C SER A 54 14.02 5.20 -12.27
N ALA A 55 14.50 6.06 -13.17
CA ALA A 55 13.68 7.15 -13.72
C ALA A 55 12.45 6.64 -14.48
N ALA A 56 12.55 5.46 -15.11
CA ALA A 56 11.43 4.80 -15.78
C ALA A 56 10.31 4.44 -14.80
N GLU A 57 10.65 3.87 -13.63
CA GLU A 57 9.68 3.60 -12.57
C GLU A 57 9.11 4.89 -11.96
N GLY A 58 9.92 5.96 -11.85
CA GLY A 58 9.45 7.27 -11.36
C GLY A 58 8.33 7.89 -12.20
N ARG A 59 8.21 7.53 -13.49
CA ARG A 59 7.14 8.03 -14.38
C ARG A 59 5.74 7.62 -13.91
N TYR A 60 5.60 6.55 -13.13
CA TYR A 60 4.30 6.15 -12.58
C TYR A 60 3.74 7.20 -11.60
N SER A 61 4.60 7.91 -10.87
CA SER A 61 4.18 8.95 -9.92
C SER A 61 3.50 10.14 -10.62
N GLY A 62 3.98 10.54 -11.79
CA GLY A 62 3.35 11.62 -12.58
C GLY A 62 1.93 11.26 -13.04
N ARG A 63 1.72 9.99 -13.45
CA ARG A 63 0.38 9.49 -13.83
C ARG A 63 -0.58 9.43 -12.65
N ALA A 64 -0.09 9.07 -11.46
CA ALA A 64 -0.88 9.08 -10.24
C ALA A 64 -1.25 10.52 -9.85
N ALA A 65 -0.29 11.45 -9.89
CA ALA A 65 -0.50 12.85 -9.54
C ALA A 65 -1.59 13.51 -10.41
N HIS A 66 -1.59 13.28 -11.73
CA HIS A 66 -2.61 13.83 -12.63
C HIS A 66 -4.05 13.41 -12.23
N LYS A 67 -4.23 12.21 -11.70
CA LYS A 67 -5.56 11.72 -11.28
C LYS A 67 -5.99 12.32 -9.94
N VAL A 68 -5.04 12.56 -9.05
CA VAL A 68 -5.32 12.99 -7.67
C VAL A 68 -5.47 14.51 -7.57
N TRP A 69 -4.69 15.30 -8.34
CA TRP A 69 -4.74 16.76 -8.27
C TRP A 69 -6.14 17.32 -8.56
N SER A 70 -6.84 16.80 -9.57
CA SER A 70 -8.21 17.22 -9.86
C SER A 70 -9.15 16.99 -8.66
N LEU A 71 -9.03 15.86 -7.96
CA LEU A 71 -9.86 15.56 -6.79
C LEU A 71 -9.52 16.47 -5.59
N LEU A 72 -8.25 16.86 -5.45
CA LEU A 72 -7.81 17.81 -4.43
C LEU A 72 -8.33 19.23 -4.74
N ASP A 73 -8.23 19.66 -6.00
CA ASP A 73 -8.67 20.99 -6.44
C ASP A 73 -10.20 21.17 -6.29
N HIS A 74 -10.96 20.11 -6.54
CA HIS A 74 -12.41 20.09 -6.31
C HIS A 74 -12.81 19.83 -4.85
N GLY A 75 -11.85 19.57 -3.95
CA GLY A 75 -12.11 19.32 -2.54
C GLY A 75 -12.80 17.98 -2.25
N GLU A 76 -12.78 17.04 -3.19
CA GLU A 76 -13.39 15.70 -3.04
C GLU A 76 -12.57 14.80 -2.11
N CYS A 77 -11.27 15.08 -1.97
CA CYS A 77 -10.42 14.46 -0.97
C CYS A 77 -9.42 15.46 -0.37
N GLY A 78 -8.87 15.10 0.79
CA GLY A 78 -7.89 15.93 1.48
C GLY A 78 -7.06 15.11 2.46
N PRO A 79 -5.84 15.59 2.81
CA PRO A 79 -4.98 14.90 3.74
C PRO A 79 -5.61 14.86 5.13
N GLN A 80 -5.53 13.70 5.78
CA GLN A 80 -5.93 13.53 7.16
C GLN A 80 -4.74 13.88 8.06
N SER A 81 -4.62 15.15 8.45
CA SER A 81 -3.56 15.61 9.35
C SER A 81 -4.08 15.70 10.79
N THR A 82 -3.64 14.79 11.66
CA THR A 82 -4.03 14.79 13.08
C THR A 82 -3.20 15.78 13.91
N THR A 83 -1.99 16.12 13.47
CA THR A 83 -1.09 17.02 14.20
C THR A 83 -0.19 17.75 13.22
N CYS A 84 -0.02 19.06 13.42
CA CYS A 84 1.00 19.85 12.76
C CYS A 84 2.15 20.09 13.76
N ARG A 85 3.41 19.84 13.35
CA ARG A 85 4.59 20.13 14.19
C ARG A 85 5.45 21.17 13.52
N CYS A 86 5.81 22.19 14.29
CA CYS A 86 6.82 23.16 13.88
C CYS A 86 8.19 22.47 13.81
N TRP A 87 8.85 22.59 12.67
CA TRP A 87 10.22 22.13 12.50
C TRP A 87 11.15 22.83 13.51
N GLY A 88 12.07 22.08 14.11
CA GLY A 88 12.99 22.59 15.14
C GLY A 88 12.43 22.70 16.56
N ARG A 89 11.12 22.49 16.79
CA ARG A 89 10.59 22.43 18.17
C ARG A 89 10.78 21.04 18.79
N PRO A 90 11.22 20.96 20.05
CA PRO A 90 11.35 19.68 20.76
C PRO A 90 9.98 18.99 20.89
N ARG A 91 9.98 17.65 20.89
CA ARG A 91 8.76 16.88 21.12
C ARG A 91 8.24 17.22 22.52
N PRO A 92 6.92 17.47 22.70
CA PRO A 92 6.35 17.54 24.04
C PRO A 92 6.67 16.23 24.75
N ARG A 93 7.25 16.31 25.96
CA ARG A 93 7.43 15.15 26.83
C ARG A 93 6.03 14.69 27.23
N THR A 94 5.52 13.66 26.56
CA THR A 94 4.38 12.89 27.04
C THR A 94 4.79 12.24 28.37
N VAL A 95 4.09 12.60 29.45
CA VAL A 95 4.07 11.87 30.72
C VAL A 95 3.28 10.59 30.53
#